data_AF-A0A317D4W5-F1
#
_entry.id   AF-A0A317D4W5-F1
#
_cell.length_a   1.000
_cell.length_b   1.000
_cell.length_c   1.000
_cell.angle_alpha   90.00
_cell.angle_beta   90.00
_cell.angle_gamma   90.00
#
_symmetry.space_group_name_H-M   'P 1'
#
loop_
_entity.id
_entity.type
_entity.pdbx_description
1 polymer ?
#
loop_
_entity_poly.entity_id
_entity_poly.type
_entity_poly.pdbx_seq_one_letter_code
_entity_poly.pdbx_strand_id
1 'polypeptide(L)'
;MPLTLREAHELINGAHQRAMDLGTHITVAIVDEGGHLQALGRMDGAPPLSAEIAKHKAASVALIRRDGAALRQMQEAWPALFS
;
A
#
# COMPACT_ATOMS: atom_id res chain seq x y z
N MET A 1 6.12 17.44 -2.89
CA MET A 1 4.86 18.05 -2.41
C MET A 1 4.02 16.88 -1.94
N PRO A 2 3.65 16.81 -0.65
CA PRO A 2 2.81 15.72 -0.17
C PRO A 2 1.45 15.77 -0.88
N LEU A 3 0.90 14.59 -1.19
CA LEU A 3 -0.49 14.46 -1.63
C LEU A 3 -1.41 15.14 -0.61
N THR A 4 -2.47 15.78 -1.07
CA THR A 4 -3.54 16.23 -0.19
C THR A 4 -4.38 15.04 0.28
N LEU A 5 -5.08 15.17 1.40
CA LEU A 5 -5.99 14.13 1.88
C LEU A 5 -7.10 13.82 0.85
N ARG A 6 -7.54 14.82 0.08
CA ARG A 6 -8.52 14.64 -0.99
C ARG A 6 -7.97 13.73 -2.09
N GLU A 7 -6.76 14.02 -2.57
CA GLU A 7 -6.11 13.20 -3.61
C GLU A 7 -5.85 11.77 -3.12
N ALA A 8 -5.47 11.59 -1.85
CA ALA A 8 -5.30 10.26 -1.26
C ALA A 8 -6.62 9.44 -1.29
N HIS A 9 -7.76 10.07 -0.95
CA HIS A 9 -9.06 9.42 -1.05
C HIS A 9 -9.49 9.15 -2.50
N GLU A 10 -9.19 10.06 -3.44
CA GLU A 10 -9.45 9.84 -4.87
C GLU A 10 -8.70 8.61 -5.40
N LEU A 11 -7.43 8.44 -5.01
CA LEU A 11 -6.63 7.25 -5.36
C LEU A 11 -7.21 5.97 -4.75
N ILE A 12 -7.61 6.00 -3.47
CA ILE A 12 -8.24 4.86 -2.80
C ILE A 12 -9.52 4.46 -3.53
N ASN A 13 -10.39 5.43 -3.84
CA ASN A 13 -11.65 5.18 -4.52
C ASN A 13 -11.44 4.59 -5.92
N GLY A 14 -10.47 5.10 -6.68
CA GLY A 14 -10.12 4.55 -7.99
C GLY A 14 -9.64 3.09 -7.91
N ALA A 15 -8.83 2.76 -6.90
CA ALA A 15 -8.39 1.38 -6.66
C ALA A 15 -9.54 0.45 -6.23
N HIS A 16 -10.46 0.93 -5.38
CA HIS A 16 -11.65 0.19 -4.99
C HIS A 16 -12.58 -0.06 -6.18
N GLN A 17 -12.81 0.94 -7.04
CA GLN A 17 -13.62 0.78 -8.25
C GLN A 17 -13.03 -0.32 -9.14
N ARG A 18 -11.71 -0.30 -9.36
CA ARG A 18 -11.05 -1.34 -10.14
C ARG A 18 -11.16 -2.72 -9.48
N ALA A 19 -11.08 -2.79 -8.15
CA ALA A 19 -11.22 -4.04 -7.41
C ALA A 19 -12.64 -4.62 -7.53
N MET A 20 -13.67 -3.75 -7.52
CA MET A 20 -15.06 -4.14 -7.76
C MET A 20 -15.24 -4.72 -9.16
N ASP A 21 -14.67 -4.09 -10.19
CA ASP A 21 -14.72 -4.60 -11.58
C ASP A 21 -14.07 -5.99 -11.71
N LEU A 22 -13.10 -6.29 -10.83
CA LEU A 22 -12.40 -7.59 -10.77
C LEU A 22 -13.08 -8.60 -9.83
N GLY A 23 -14.15 -8.23 -9.13
CA GLY A 23 -14.81 -9.09 -8.15
C GLY A 23 -13.96 -9.38 -6.91
N THR A 24 -13.06 -8.47 -6.54
CA THR A 24 -12.14 -8.62 -5.40
C THR A 24 -12.38 -7.56 -4.34
N HIS A 25 -12.05 -7.87 -3.07
CA HIS A 25 -12.15 -6.95 -1.94
C HIS A 25 -10.74 -6.67 -1.41
N ILE A 26 -10.31 -5.40 -1.48
CA ILE A 26 -8.95 -5.01 -1.16
C ILE A 26 -8.90 -3.97 -0.03
N THR A 27 -7.70 -3.82 0.55
CA THR A 27 -7.34 -2.67 1.39
C THR A 27 -6.26 -1.87 0.70
N VAL A 28 -6.42 -0.55 0.68
CA VAL A 28 -5.47 0.40 0.10
C VAL A 28 -4.99 1.33 1.21
N ALA A 29 -3.68 1.52 1.31
CA ALA A 29 -3.05 2.44 2.23
C ALA A 29 -2.18 3.43 1.45
N ILE A 30 -2.28 4.72 1.80
CA ILE A 30 -1.46 5.80 1.27
C ILE A 30 -0.61 6.34 2.43
N VAL A 31 0.70 6.46 2.22
CA VAL A 31 1.66 6.95 3.20
C VAL A 31 2.42 8.15 2.63
N ASP A 32 2.97 8.99 3.51
CA ASP A 32 3.88 10.06 3.13
C ASP A 32 5.30 9.54 2.79
N GLU A 33 6.21 10.45 2.42
CA GLU A 33 7.59 10.11 2.05
C GLU A 33 8.41 9.53 3.23
N GLY A 34 7.94 9.72 4.47
CA GLY A 34 8.49 9.14 5.68
C GLY A 34 7.85 7.80 6.06
N GLY A 35 6.90 7.30 5.27
CA GLY A 35 6.18 6.05 5.54
C GLY A 35 5.06 6.19 6.58
N HIS A 36 4.69 7.41 6.98
CA HIS A 36 3.58 7.62 7.91
C HIS A 36 2.23 7.54 7.18
N LEU A 37 1.26 6.88 7.83
CA LEU A 37 -0.07 6.70 7.25
C LEU A 37 -0.78 8.04 7.04
N GLN A 38 -1.25 8.26 5.81
CA GLN A 38 -2.05 9.42 5.46
C GLN A 38 -3.52 9.07 5.29
N ALA A 39 -3.82 7.96 4.60
CA ALA A 39 -5.19 7.46 4.42
C ALA A 39 -5.22 5.94 4.25
N LEU A 40 -6.32 5.32 4.67
CA LEU A 40 -6.56 3.88 4.50
C LEU A 40 -8.02 3.62 4.20
N GLY A 41 -8.28 2.84 3.14
CA GLY A 41 -9.60 2.36 2.78
C GLY A 41 -9.62 0.84 2.69
N ARG A 42 -10.37 0.19 3.58
CA ARG A 42 -10.61 -1.25 3.57
C ARG A 42 -12.03 -1.52 3.10
N MET A 43 -12.18 -2.24 2.00
CA MET A 43 -13.49 -2.66 1.51
C MET A 43 -14.15 -3.63 2.50
N ASP A 44 -15.47 -3.62 2.55
CA ASP A 44 -16.23 -4.71 3.17
C ASP A 44 -15.88 -6.04 2.49
N GLY A 45 -15.79 -7.11 3.28
CA GLY A 45 -15.35 -8.42 2.78
C GLY A 45 -13.83 -8.60 2.59
N ALA A 46 -13.02 -7.54 2.69
CA ALA A 46 -11.56 -7.68 2.70
C ALA A 46 -11.07 -8.27 4.05
N PRO A 47 -10.05 -9.17 4.04
CA PRO A 47 -9.53 -9.80 5.27
C PRO A 47 -9.13 -8.76 6.32
N PRO A 48 -9.45 -8.93 7.63
CA PRO A 48 -9.09 -7.96 8.66
C PRO A 48 -7.60 -7.63 8.71
N LEU A 49 -6.74 -8.64 8.56
CA LEU A 49 -5.28 -8.49 8.54
C LEU A 49 -4.77 -7.63 7.38
N SER A 50 -5.54 -7.48 6.30
CA SER A 50 -5.11 -6.72 5.13
C SER A 50 -4.87 -5.23 5.42
N ALA A 51 -5.46 -4.68 6.50
CA ALA A 51 -5.19 -3.32 6.94
C ALA A 51 -3.73 -3.12 7.36
N GLU A 52 -3.20 -4.01 8.19
CA GLU A 52 -1.79 -3.96 8.60
C GLU A 52 -0.87 -4.27 7.42
N ILE A 53 -1.19 -5.27 6.60
CA ILE A 53 -0.37 -5.62 5.44
C ILE A 53 -0.25 -4.44 4.47
N ALA A 54 -1.35 -3.75 4.17
CA ALA A 54 -1.35 -2.60 3.25
C ALA A 54 -0.46 -1.47 3.78
N LYS A 55 -0.57 -1.13 5.07
CA LYS A 55 0.27 -0.10 5.70
C LYS A 55 1.75 -0.43 5.58
N HIS A 56 2.15 -1.64 5.96
CA HIS A 56 3.56 -2.05 5.92
C HIS A 56 4.10 -2.09 4.49
N LYS A 57 3.32 -2.61 3.53
CA LYS A 57 3.72 -2.59 2.10
C LYS A 57 3.96 -1.16 1.60
N ALA A 58 3.06 -0.23 1.92
CA ALA A 58 3.18 1.16 1.49
C ALA A 58 4.40 1.84 2.15
N ALA A 59 4.57 1.66 3.46
CA ALA A 59 5.69 2.23 4.21
C ALA A 59 7.05 1.71 3.70
N SER A 60 7.19 0.41 3.46
CA SER A 60 8.43 -0.17 2.93
C SER A 60 8.82 0.43 1.57
N VAL A 61 7.85 0.61 0.66
CA VAL A 61 8.09 1.22 -0.66
C VAL A 61 8.50 2.68 -0.53
N ALA A 62 7.83 3.44 0.34
CA ALA A 62 8.15 4.86 0.57
C ALA A 62 9.57 5.05 1.12
N LEU A 63 9.93 4.26 2.14
CA LEU A 63 11.23 4.37 2.81
C LEU A 63 12.40 3.91 1.93
N ILE A 64 12.23 2.83 1.18
CA ILE A 64 13.29 2.26 0.33
C ILE A 64 13.32 2.94 -1.05
N ARG A 65 12.27 3.70 -1.39
CA ARG A 65 12.09 4.37 -2.69
C ARG A 65 12.20 3.39 -3.86
N ARG A 66 11.68 2.18 -3.66
CA ARG A 66 11.64 1.09 -4.63
C ARG A 66 10.26 0.47 -4.58
N ASP A 67 9.69 0.18 -5.75
CA ASP A 67 8.39 -0.49 -5.82
C ASP A 67 8.45 -1.92 -5.24
N GLY A 68 7.29 -2.53 -5.07
CA GLY A 68 7.20 -3.88 -4.51
C GLY A 68 7.90 -4.96 -5.33
N ALA A 69 8.09 -4.76 -6.64
CA ALA A 69 8.80 -5.74 -7.47
C ALA A 69 10.31 -5.64 -7.23
N ALA A 70 10.85 -4.44 -7.20
CA ALA A 70 12.24 -4.18 -6.86
C ALA A 70 12.58 -4.59 -5.42
N LEU A 71 11.64 -4.45 -4.47
CA LEU A 71 11.81 -4.96 -3.11
C LEU A 71 11.92 -6.48 -3.05
N ARG A 72 11.09 -7.21 -3.82
CA ARG A 72 11.19 -8.67 -3.92
C ARG A 72 12.56 -9.10 -4.47
N GLN A 73 13.04 -8.40 -5.49
CA GLN A 73 14.37 -8.67 -6.05
C GLN A 73 15.50 -8.40 -5.04
N MET A 74 15.36 -7.36 -4.22
CA MET A 74 16.31 -7.05 -3.15
C MET A 74 16.29 -8.09 -2.03
N GLN A 75 15.12 -8.65 -1.71
CA GLN A 75 14.98 -9.76 -0.77
C GLN A 75 15.74 -11.01 -1.23
N GLU A 76 15.66 -11.32 -2.53
CA GLU A 76 16.41 -12.44 -3.12
C GLU A 76 17.93 -12.17 -3.12
N ALA A 77 18.34 -10.94 -3.42
CA ALA A 77 19.75 -10.57 -3.52
C ALA A 77 20.45 -10.46 -2.16
N TRP A 78 19.78 -9.93 -1.13
CA TRP A 78 20.32 -9.71 0.22
C TRP A 78 19.38 -10.24 1.31
N PRO A 79 19.31 -11.57 1.52
CA PRO A 79 18.40 -12.18 2.49
C PRO A 79 18.56 -11.67 3.92
N ALA A 80 19.78 -11.31 4.32
CA ALA A 80 20.09 -10.81 5.67
C ALA A 80 19.40 -9.48 6.04
N LEU A 81 18.93 -8.71 5.05
CA LEU A 81 18.18 -7.47 5.29
C LEU A 81 16.70 -7.74 5.60
N PHE A 82 16.19 -8.94 5.27
CA PHE A 82 14.78 -9.29 5.31
C PHE A 82 14.49 -10.52 6.19
N SER A 83 15.48 -10.97 6.97
CA SER A 83 15.40 -12.09 7.92
C SER A 83 14.75 -11.70 9.24
#